data_AF-A0A6A5BVE3-F1
#
_entry.id   AF-A0A6A5BVE3-F1
#
_cell.length_a   1.000
_cell.length_b   1.000
_cell.length_c   1.000
_cell.angle_alpha   90.00
_cell.angle_beta   90.00
_cell.angle_gamma   90.00
#
_symmetry.space_group_name_H-M   'P 1'
#
loop_
_entity.id
_entity.type
_entity.pdbx_description
1 polymer ?
#
loop_
_entity_poly.entity_id
_entity_poly.type
_entity_poly.pdbx_seq_one_letter_code
_entity_poly.pdbx_strand_id
1 'polypeptide(L)'
;MFSLHNIRRIKSETEIIQIVADNGRSLFRVTGTLKDNKNIAYAAMENDLYAFLYISNRLKQDDEIMSYVLERIFRLLASGNSEHIDFVQKTFLPHMDKSCKSLLVNLMKRDGMLFQFLRSKYLACYSLALLAVKQNARAIKFVHKPIYEYKTLARIAIEGDYNAAKEVVDQRAWENEQLIERAFKMKNLLRNCAKFTDISIISCDDEEDSE
;
A
#
# COMPACT_ATOMS: atom_id res chain seq x y z
N MET A 1 -2.54 -12.68 -36.90
CA MET A 1 -1.28 -12.29 -36.22
C MET A 1 -0.85 -10.94 -36.77
N PHE A 2 -1.10 -9.85 -36.04
CA PHE A 2 -0.49 -8.57 -36.38
C PHE A 2 1.01 -8.67 -36.12
N SER A 3 1.82 -8.52 -37.17
CA SER A 3 3.27 -8.59 -37.04
C SER A 3 3.77 -7.41 -36.22
N LEU A 4 4.33 -7.68 -35.03
CA LEU A 4 4.97 -6.71 -34.12
C LEU A 4 6.10 -5.88 -34.78
N HIS A 5 6.46 -6.19 -36.03
CA HIS A 5 7.60 -5.64 -36.75
C HIS A 5 7.44 -4.17 -37.16
N ASN A 6 6.23 -3.59 -37.11
CA ASN A 6 5.99 -2.22 -37.58
C ASN A 6 5.27 -1.25 -36.61
N ILE A 7 5.10 -1.58 -35.32
CA ILE A 7 4.45 -0.68 -34.34
C ILE A 7 4.99 0.76 -34.36
N ARG A 8 6.31 0.91 -34.54
CA ARG A 8 6.97 2.24 -34.60
C ARG A 8 6.47 3.14 -35.74
N ARG A 9 5.93 2.56 -36.81
CA ARG A 9 5.42 3.27 -37.99
C ARG A 9 3.91 3.48 -37.96
N ILE A 10 3.21 2.85 -37.03
CA ILE A 10 1.77 3.01 -36.85
C ILE A 10 1.48 4.37 -36.22
N LYS A 11 0.59 5.13 -36.86
CA LYS A 11 0.15 6.45 -36.39
C LYS A 11 -1.31 6.46 -35.91
N SER A 12 -2.03 5.36 -36.11
CA SER A 12 -3.44 5.25 -35.73
C SER A 12 -3.58 4.77 -34.29
N GLU A 13 -4.36 5.49 -33.49
CA GLU A 13 -4.72 5.09 -32.11
C GLU A 13 -5.39 3.72 -32.09
N THR A 14 -6.33 3.47 -33.01
CA THR A 14 -7.11 2.23 -33.08
C THR A 14 -6.24 1.01 -33.35
N GLU A 15 -5.26 1.13 -34.25
CA GLU A 15 -4.33 0.04 -34.56
C GLU A 15 -3.41 -0.25 -33.36
N ILE A 16 -2.95 0.78 -32.65
CA ILE A 16 -2.13 0.57 -31.44
C ILE A 16 -2.95 -0.13 -30.35
N ILE A 17 -4.21 0.29 -30.14
CA ILE A 17 -5.11 -0.33 -29.17
C ILE A 17 -5.26 -1.83 -29.46
N GLN A 18 -5.48 -2.23 -30.72
CA GLN A 18 -5.58 -3.65 -31.10
C GLN A 18 -4.30 -4.42 -30.74
N ILE A 19 -3.13 -3.83 -30.99
CA ILE A 19 -1.85 -4.49 -30.74
C ILE A 19 -1.56 -4.63 -29.24
N VAL A 20 -1.85 -3.60 -28.43
CA VAL A 20 -1.63 -3.66 -26.98
C VAL A 20 -2.71 -4.50 -26.29
N ALA A 21 -3.88 -4.66 -26.88
CA ALA A 21 -4.91 -5.58 -26.40
C ALA A 21 -4.47 -7.06 -26.54
N ASP A 22 -3.69 -7.39 -27.58
CA ASP A 22 -3.11 -8.72 -27.75
C ASP A 22 -1.88 -8.93 -26.84
N ASN A 23 -1.05 -7.90 -26.64
CA ASN A 23 0.11 -7.93 -25.74
C ASN A 23 0.40 -6.53 -25.20
N GLY A 24 0.00 -6.27 -23.95
CA GLY A 24 0.09 -4.97 -23.29
C GLY A 24 1.52 -4.42 -23.22
N ARG A 25 2.52 -5.29 -23.05
CA ARG A 25 3.92 -4.87 -23.01
C ARG A 25 4.42 -4.31 -24.33
N SER A 26 3.76 -4.63 -25.46
CA SER A 26 4.11 -4.08 -26.79
C SER A 26 4.11 -2.55 -26.82
N LEU A 27 3.47 -1.90 -25.85
CA LEU A 27 3.53 -0.46 -25.61
C LEU A 27 4.98 0.08 -25.54
N PHE A 28 5.96 -0.73 -25.13
CA PHE A 28 7.38 -0.32 -25.12
C PHE A 28 7.88 0.17 -26.48
N ARG A 29 7.33 -0.39 -27.58
CA ARG A 29 7.68 -0.06 -28.98
C ARG A 29 6.97 1.17 -29.53
N VAL A 30 5.90 1.63 -28.88
CA VAL A 30 5.19 2.85 -29.28
C VAL A 30 6.09 4.05 -29.01
N THR A 31 6.07 5.05 -29.88
CA THR A 31 6.93 6.24 -29.78
C THR A 31 6.12 7.51 -29.92
N GLY A 32 6.66 8.62 -29.40
CA GLY A 32 6.04 9.93 -29.52
C GLY A 32 4.81 10.10 -28.62
N THR A 33 3.88 10.94 -29.07
CA THR A 33 2.70 11.38 -28.32
C THR A 33 1.70 10.27 -28.00
N LEU A 34 1.75 9.14 -28.73
CA LEU A 34 0.85 8.00 -28.53
C LEU A 34 1.09 7.27 -27.20
N LYS A 35 2.31 7.32 -26.64
CA LYS A 35 2.60 6.83 -25.27
C LYS A 35 1.95 7.66 -24.17
N ASP A 36 1.47 8.83 -24.53
CA ASP A 36 0.85 9.80 -23.64
C ASP A 36 -0.69 9.78 -23.73
N ASN A 37 -1.24 8.85 -24.51
CA ASN A 37 -2.68 8.67 -24.68
C ASN A 37 -3.22 7.71 -23.61
N LYS A 38 -4.21 8.18 -22.83
CA LYS A 38 -4.85 7.39 -21.76
C LYS A 38 -5.56 6.13 -22.26
N ASN A 39 -6.25 6.18 -23.40
CA ASN A 39 -6.98 5.03 -23.96
C ASN A 39 -6.03 3.89 -24.32
N ILE A 40 -4.89 4.23 -24.96
CA ILE A 40 -3.83 3.26 -25.27
C ILE A 40 -3.26 2.68 -23.96
N ALA A 41 -3.02 3.52 -22.96
CA ALA A 41 -2.52 3.08 -21.67
C ALA A 41 -3.50 2.12 -20.97
N TYR A 42 -4.80 2.44 -20.94
CA TYR A 42 -5.83 1.56 -20.38
C TYR A 42 -5.90 0.23 -21.12
N ALA A 43 -5.98 0.24 -22.46
CA ALA A 43 -6.01 -0.98 -23.25
C ALA A 43 -4.79 -1.88 -22.99
N ALA A 44 -3.60 -1.28 -22.89
CA ALA A 44 -2.38 -2.03 -22.60
C ALA A 44 -2.36 -2.62 -21.19
N MET A 45 -2.75 -1.83 -20.18
CA MET A 45 -2.76 -2.26 -18.77
C MET A 45 -3.89 -3.23 -18.44
N GLU A 46 -4.98 -3.20 -19.20
CA GLU A 46 -6.07 -4.17 -19.08
C GLU A 46 -5.56 -5.58 -19.42
N ASN A 47 -4.79 -5.70 -20.51
CA ASN A 47 -4.12 -6.94 -20.90
C ASN A 47 -2.99 -7.31 -19.93
N ASP A 48 -2.03 -6.41 -19.68
CA ASP A 48 -0.91 -6.65 -18.77
C ASP A 48 -0.54 -5.39 -17.99
N LEU A 49 -0.69 -5.44 -16.66
CA LEU A 49 -0.44 -4.31 -15.77
C LEU A 49 1.01 -3.81 -15.83
N TYR A 50 1.98 -4.66 -16.21
CA TYR A 50 3.38 -4.26 -16.45
C TYR A 50 3.52 -3.26 -17.61
N ALA A 51 2.50 -3.07 -18.45
CA ALA A 51 2.45 -2.01 -19.44
C ALA A 51 2.61 -0.60 -18.82
N PHE A 52 2.29 -0.43 -17.53
CA PHE A 52 2.55 0.80 -16.78
C PHE A 52 4.02 1.27 -16.85
N LEU A 53 4.99 0.36 -17.00
CA LEU A 53 6.39 0.73 -17.18
C LEU A 53 6.61 1.63 -18.41
N TYR A 54 5.81 1.44 -19.45
CA TYR A 54 6.02 1.97 -20.78
C TYR A 54 5.14 3.19 -21.12
N ILE A 55 4.19 3.56 -20.26
CA ILE A 55 3.43 4.80 -20.41
C ILE A 55 4.33 6.02 -20.17
N SER A 56 3.89 7.20 -20.63
CA SER A 56 4.64 8.44 -20.43
C SER A 56 4.81 8.80 -18.94
N ASN A 57 5.86 9.57 -18.60
CA ASN A 57 6.02 10.09 -17.24
C ASN A 57 4.86 11.00 -16.81
N ARG A 58 4.20 11.69 -17.76
CA ARG A 58 3.02 12.50 -17.48
C ARG A 58 1.86 11.61 -17.01
N LEU A 59 1.56 10.52 -17.72
CA LEU A 59 0.50 9.59 -17.34
C LEU A 59 0.80 8.85 -16.03
N LYS A 60 2.07 8.63 -15.69
CA LYS A 60 2.46 8.08 -14.38
C LYS A 60 2.16 9.03 -13.21
N GLN A 61 1.84 10.29 -13.48
CA GLN A 61 1.42 11.28 -12.48
C GLN A 61 -0.07 11.63 -12.64
N ASP A 62 -0.79 10.95 -13.53
CA ASP A 62 -2.20 11.21 -13.76
C ASP A 62 -3.07 10.45 -12.75
N ASP A 63 -3.94 11.17 -12.04
CA ASP A 63 -4.72 10.61 -10.93
C ASP A 63 -5.67 9.49 -11.37
N GLU A 64 -6.24 9.54 -12.58
CA GLU A 64 -7.13 8.50 -13.10
C GLU A 64 -6.34 7.22 -13.41
N ILE A 65 -5.19 7.35 -14.07
CA ILE A 65 -4.28 6.24 -14.35
C ILE A 65 -3.83 5.58 -13.03
N MET A 66 -3.42 6.39 -12.06
CA MET A 66 -2.95 5.88 -10.77
C MET A 66 -4.07 5.18 -10.00
N SER A 67 -5.29 5.73 -10.04
CA SER A 67 -6.47 5.10 -9.43
C SER A 67 -6.81 3.76 -10.08
N TYR A 68 -6.80 3.70 -11.41
CA TYR A 68 -7.04 2.47 -12.17
C TYR A 68 -6.01 1.38 -11.83
N VAL A 69 -4.71 1.73 -11.82
CA VAL A 69 -3.64 0.78 -11.46
C VAL A 69 -3.77 0.30 -10.02
N LEU A 70 -4.15 1.18 -9.09
CA LEU A 70 -4.37 0.81 -7.70
C LEU A 70 -5.52 -0.21 -7.55
N GLU A 71 -6.63 0.02 -8.23
CA GLU A 71 -7.78 -0.88 -8.22
C GLU A 71 -7.43 -2.27 -8.76
N ARG A 72 -6.65 -2.29 -9.85
CA ARG A 72 -6.05 -3.51 -10.43
C ARG A 72 -5.13 -4.22 -9.43
N ILE A 73 -4.19 -3.51 -8.81
CA ILE A 73 -3.29 -4.05 -7.78
C ILE A 73 -4.11 -4.73 -6.68
N PHE A 74 -5.18 -4.10 -6.22
CA PHE A 74 -5.98 -4.68 -5.16
C PHE A 74 -6.69 -5.98 -5.57
N ARG A 75 -7.20 -6.05 -6.80
CA ARG A 75 -7.80 -7.29 -7.33
C ARG A 75 -6.76 -8.41 -7.42
N LEU A 76 -5.54 -8.08 -7.86
CA LEU A 76 -4.42 -9.02 -7.97
C LEU A 76 -3.93 -9.52 -6.60
N LEU A 77 -3.85 -8.65 -5.61
CA LEU A 77 -3.44 -9.03 -4.26
C LEU A 77 -4.50 -9.91 -3.56
N ALA A 78 -5.78 -9.67 -3.84
CA ALA A 78 -6.87 -10.50 -3.33
C ALA A 78 -6.83 -11.95 -3.87
N SER A 79 -6.20 -12.20 -5.02
CA SER A 79 -6.07 -13.55 -5.58
C SER A 79 -4.92 -14.36 -4.98
N GLY A 80 -4.14 -13.80 -4.04
CA GLY A 80 -3.04 -14.49 -3.36
C GLY A 80 -1.75 -14.65 -4.17
N ASN A 81 -1.66 -14.05 -5.36
CA ASN A 81 -0.47 -14.15 -6.21
C ASN A 81 0.62 -13.17 -5.76
N SER A 82 1.70 -13.71 -5.19
CA SER A 82 2.84 -12.93 -4.68
C SER A 82 3.68 -12.27 -5.79
N GLU A 83 3.61 -12.73 -7.04
CA GLU A 83 4.36 -12.16 -8.18
C GLU A 83 4.03 -10.68 -8.44
N HIS A 84 2.83 -10.24 -8.05
CA HIS A 84 2.39 -8.86 -8.25
C HIS A 84 2.92 -7.90 -7.17
N ILE A 85 3.43 -8.42 -6.06
CA ILE A 85 4.09 -7.60 -5.03
C ILE A 85 5.32 -6.91 -5.61
N ASP A 86 6.09 -7.60 -6.46
CA ASP A 86 7.28 -7.04 -7.11
C ASP A 86 6.93 -5.85 -8.01
N PHE A 87 5.83 -5.97 -8.78
CA PHE A 87 5.29 -4.86 -9.57
C PHE A 87 4.95 -3.66 -8.67
N VAL A 88 4.25 -3.88 -7.55
CA VAL A 88 3.89 -2.78 -6.64
C VAL A 88 5.15 -2.09 -6.12
N GLN A 89 6.12 -2.86 -5.61
CA GLN A 89 7.35 -2.35 -5.00
C GLN A 89 8.27 -1.64 -5.99
N LYS A 90 8.56 -2.28 -7.12
CA LYS A 90 9.63 -1.84 -8.04
C LYS A 90 9.12 -1.00 -9.20
N THR A 91 7.83 -1.13 -9.54
CA THR A 91 7.24 -0.46 -10.71
C THR A 91 6.27 0.64 -10.30
N PHE A 92 5.25 0.35 -9.50
CA PHE A 92 4.18 1.32 -9.21
C PHE A 92 4.56 2.36 -8.16
N LEU A 93 4.94 1.94 -6.96
CA LEU A 93 5.26 2.83 -5.84
C LEU A 93 6.40 3.83 -6.14
N PRO A 94 7.40 3.52 -6.98
CA PRO A 94 8.40 4.49 -7.38
C PRO A 94 7.86 5.71 -8.14
N HIS A 95 6.67 5.60 -8.71
CA HIS A 95 6.03 6.67 -9.46
C HIS A 95 4.93 7.39 -8.66
N MET A 96 4.60 6.96 -7.44
CA MET A 96 3.68 7.67 -6.55
C MET A 96 4.31 8.94 -5.95
N ASP A 97 3.54 10.03 -5.92
CA ASP A 97 3.96 11.35 -5.40
C ASP A 97 3.08 11.83 -4.21
N LYS A 98 3.01 13.14 -3.92
CA LYS A 98 2.17 13.72 -2.87
C LYS A 98 0.67 13.83 -3.25
N SER A 99 0.30 14.00 -4.52
CA SER A 99 -1.12 14.05 -4.95
C SER A 99 -1.83 12.73 -4.64
N CYS A 100 -1.08 11.62 -4.68
CA CYS A 100 -1.55 10.26 -4.44
C CYS A 100 -1.74 9.89 -2.96
N LYS A 101 -1.79 10.86 -2.03
CA LYS A 101 -1.92 10.58 -0.59
C LYS A 101 -3.24 9.87 -0.26
N SER A 102 -4.33 10.23 -0.92
CA SER A 102 -5.64 9.56 -0.78
C SER A 102 -5.58 8.08 -1.20
N LEU A 103 -4.85 7.79 -2.28
CA LEU A 103 -4.62 6.43 -2.78
C LEU A 103 -3.84 5.58 -1.77
N LEU A 104 -2.78 6.13 -1.17
CA LEU A 104 -2.04 5.43 -0.11
C LEU A 104 -2.91 5.12 1.10
N VAL A 105 -3.76 6.06 1.52
CA VAL A 105 -4.71 5.85 2.63
C VAL A 105 -5.66 4.71 2.31
N ASN A 106 -6.25 4.69 1.11
CA ASN A 106 -7.15 3.61 0.68
C ASN A 106 -6.44 2.25 0.63
N LEU A 107 -5.15 2.25 0.24
CA LEU A 107 -4.33 1.06 0.21
C LEU A 107 -4.03 0.52 1.61
N MET A 108 -3.67 1.38 2.57
CA MET A 108 -3.49 0.98 3.98
C MET A 108 -4.78 0.47 4.61
N LYS A 109 -5.93 1.08 4.29
CA LYS A 109 -7.23 0.63 4.80
C LYS A 109 -7.60 -0.78 4.32
N ARG A 110 -7.13 -1.17 3.12
CA ARG A 110 -7.43 -2.48 2.54
C ARG A 110 -6.45 -3.55 2.98
N ASP A 111 -5.14 -3.23 2.96
CA ASP A 111 -4.08 -4.12 3.46
C ASP A 111 -2.92 -3.30 4.06
N GLY A 112 -2.83 -3.32 5.39
CA GLY A 112 -1.79 -2.63 6.15
C GLY A 112 -0.41 -3.22 5.94
N MET A 113 -0.27 -4.49 5.51
CA MET A 113 1.04 -5.09 5.24
C MET A 113 1.70 -4.51 3.99
N LEU A 114 0.93 -3.88 3.10
CA LEU A 114 1.49 -3.16 1.96
C LEU A 114 2.31 -1.93 2.38
N PHE A 115 2.19 -1.49 3.63
CA PHE A 115 3.04 -0.45 4.20
C PHE A 115 4.53 -0.78 4.03
N GLN A 116 4.92 -2.06 4.17
CA GLN A 116 6.30 -2.53 4.04
C GLN A 116 6.93 -2.26 2.66
N PHE A 117 6.10 -2.01 1.65
CA PHE A 117 6.52 -1.79 0.28
C PHE A 117 6.73 -0.31 -0.06
N LEU A 118 6.29 0.59 0.83
CA LEU A 118 6.41 2.02 0.60
C LEU A 118 7.87 2.48 0.65
N ARG A 119 8.18 3.55 -0.10
CA ARG A 119 9.49 4.22 0.00
C ARG A 119 9.74 4.73 1.42
N SER A 120 11.01 4.78 1.83
CA SER A 120 11.45 5.23 3.16
C SER A 120 10.78 6.54 3.64
N LYS A 121 10.59 7.53 2.74
CA LYS A 121 9.90 8.79 3.07
C LYS A 121 8.47 8.60 3.61
N TYR A 122 7.75 7.56 3.17
CA TYR A 122 6.41 7.22 3.63
C TYR A 122 6.43 6.28 4.84
N LEU A 123 7.47 5.45 5.00
CA LEU A 123 7.66 4.61 6.19
C LEU A 123 7.89 5.43 7.47
N ALA A 124 8.36 6.67 7.32
CA ALA A 124 8.48 7.65 8.39
C ALA A 124 7.18 8.45 8.65
N CYS A 125 6.11 8.22 7.88
CA CYS A 125 4.86 8.96 7.98
C CYS A 125 3.94 8.36 9.05
N TYR A 126 3.78 9.06 10.18
CA TYR A 126 2.93 8.62 11.29
C TYR A 126 1.50 8.29 10.88
N SER A 127 0.85 9.13 10.05
CA SER A 127 -0.55 8.91 9.67
C SER A 127 -0.76 7.66 8.81
N LEU A 128 0.18 7.35 7.91
CA LEU A 128 0.15 6.12 7.14
C LEU A 128 0.48 4.90 8.00
N ALA A 129 1.50 5.00 8.86
CA ALA A 129 1.85 3.94 9.81
C ALA A 129 0.68 3.60 10.74
N LEU A 130 -0.02 4.61 11.26
CA LEU A 130 -1.20 4.44 12.10
C LEU A 130 -2.33 3.71 11.38
N LEU A 131 -2.60 4.07 10.13
CA LEU A 131 -3.62 3.38 9.31
C LEU A 131 -3.21 1.92 9.04
N ALA A 132 -1.95 1.69 8.69
CA ALA A 132 -1.42 0.36 8.43
C ALA A 132 -1.51 -0.54 9.66
N VAL A 133 -1.07 -0.06 10.81
CA VAL A 133 -1.05 -0.81 12.08
C VAL A 133 -2.47 -1.03 12.61
N LYS A 134 -3.38 -0.05 12.46
CA LYS A 134 -4.80 -0.24 12.78
C LYS A 134 -5.44 -1.36 11.96
N GLN A 135 -5.06 -1.50 10.69
CA GLN A 135 -5.57 -2.55 9.82
C GLN A 135 -4.89 -3.90 10.11
N ASN A 136 -3.56 -3.89 10.24
CA ASN A 136 -2.75 -5.06 10.59
C ASN A 136 -1.59 -4.66 11.50
N ALA A 137 -1.69 -5.06 12.77
CA ALA A 137 -0.70 -4.69 13.79
C ALA A 137 0.73 -5.14 13.46
N ARG A 138 0.92 -6.18 12.63
CA ARG A 138 2.26 -6.63 12.18
C ARG A 138 2.96 -5.61 11.29
N ALA A 139 2.24 -4.65 10.70
CA ALA A 139 2.83 -3.56 9.91
C ALA A 139 3.80 -2.70 10.73
N ILE A 140 3.72 -2.75 12.06
CA ILE A 140 4.61 -2.04 12.99
C ILE A 140 6.10 -2.34 12.72
N LYS A 141 6.41 -3.54 12.22
CA LYS A 141 7.78 -3.99 11.88
C LYS A 141 8.48 -3.14 10.83
N PHE A 142 7.73 -2.37 10.04
CA PHE A 142 8.27 -1.61 8.92
C PHE A 142 8.27 -0.11 9.17
N VAL A 143 7.86 0.33 10.35
CA VAL A 143 7.89 1.76 10.72
C VAL A 143 9.33 2.18 10.97
N HIS A 144 9.84 3.11 10.16
CA HIS A 144 11.24 3.54 10.22
C HIS A 144 11.54 4.55 11.33
N LYS A 145 10.52 5.07 11.99
CA LYS A 145 10.68 5.98 13.12
C LYS A 145 10.53 5.24 14.44
N PRO A 146 11.21 5.69 15.49
CA PRO A 146 11.16 5.01 16.77
C PRO A 146 9.74 5.01 17.33
N ILE A 147 9.21 3.82 17.62
CA ILE A 147 7.82 3.61 18.02
C ILE A 147 7.50 4.32 19.35
N TYR A 148 8.50 4.51 20.21
CA TYR A 148 8.34 5.19 21.50
C TYR A 148 7.96 6.67 21.34
N GLU A 149 8.28 7.30 20.20
CA GLU A 149 7.82 8.66 19.88
C GLU A 149 6.30 8.69 19.59
N TYR A 150 5.70 7.52 19.36
CA TYR A 150 4.33 7.35 18.90
C TYR A 150 3.51 6.49 19.86
N LYS A 151 3.24 7.01 21.07
CA LYS A 151 2.48 6.33 22.14
C LYS A 151 1.20 5.64 21.63
N THR A 152 0.40 6.33 20.82
CA THR A 152 -0.85 5.78 20.26
C THR A 152 -0.60 4.64 19.27
N LEU A 153 0.43 4.75 18.43
CA LEU A 153 0.80 3.70 17.47
C LEU A 153 1.29 2.45 18.20
N ALA A 154 2.14 2.65 19.22
CA ALA A 154 2.66 1.58 20.07
C ALA A 154 1.53 0.82 20.75
N ARG A 155 0.56 1.55 21.34
CA ARG A 155 -0.62 0.98 21.99
C ARG A 155 -1.43 0.10 21.03
N ILE A 156 -1.77 0.60 19.84
CA ILE A 156 -2.56 -0.14 18.86
C ILE A 156 -1.81 -1.38 18.36
N ALA A 157 -0.49 -1.27 18.12
CA ALA A 157 0.33 -2.41 17.71
C ALA A 157 0.35 -3.51 18.79
N ILE A 158 0.48 -3.12 20.06
CA ILE A 158 0.47 -4.03 21.21
C ILE A 158 -0.88 -4.73 21.37
N GLU A 159 -1.97 -3.97 21.26
CA GLU A 159 -3.35 -4.49 21.36
C GLU A 159 -3.66 -5.49 20.24
N GLY A 160 -3.19 -5.23 19.01
CA GLY A 160 -3.45 -6.10 17.86
C GLY A 160 -2.48 -7.29 17.73
N ASP A 161 -1.17 -7.08 17.90
CA ASP A 161 -0.16 -8.14 17.85
C ASP A 161 1.03 -7.80 18.76
N TYR A 162 0.90 -8.19 20.02
CA TYR A 162 1.95 -8.02 21.04
C TYR A 162 3.31 -8.56 20.61
N ASN A 163 3.36 -9.72 19.94
CA ASN A 163 4.63 -10.33 19.58
C ASN A 163 5.32 -9.51 18.49
N ALA A 164 4.57 -9.06 17.49
CA ALA A 164 5.10 -8.16 16.47
C ALA A 164 5.57 -6.83 17.06
N ALA A 165 4.83 -6.24 18.00
CA ALA A 165 5.24 -5.02 18.68
C ALA A 165 6.50 -5.21 19.53
N LYS A 166 6.62 -6.35 20.23
CA LYS A 166 7.77 -6.71 21.06
C LYS A 166 9.08 -6.81 20.29
N GLU A 167 9.05 -7.29 19.05
CA GLU A 167 10.25 -7.43 18.23
C GLU A 167 10.85 -6.07 17.80
N VAL A 168 10.04 -5.02 17.70
CA VAL A 168 10.44 -3.73 17.10
C VAL A 168 10.77 -2.68 18.15
N VAL A 169 10.11 -2.73 19.30
CA VAL A 169 10.40 -1.84 20.41
C VAL A 169 11.66 -2.38 21.10
N ASP A 170 12.77 -1.67 20.93
CA ASP A 170 14.06 -1.97 21.54
C ASP A 170 13.89 -2.24 23.04
N GLN A 171 14.60 -3.24 23.60
CA GLN A 171 14.42 -3.70 24.98
C GLN A 171 14.49 -2.57 26.03
N ARG A 172 15.17 -1.47 25.71
CA ARG A 172 15.32 -0.27 26.55
C ARG A 172 14.09 0.64 26.57
N ALA A 173 13.27 0.66 25.52
CA ALA A 173 12.00 1.40 25.53
C ALA A 173 10.90 0.66 26.30
N TRP A 174 11.08 -0.66 26.50
CA TRP A 174 10.33 -1.48 27.45
C TRP A 174 10.73 -1.23 28.92
N GLU A 175 11.33 -0.08 29.26
CA GLU A 175 11.48 0.34 30.65
C GLU A 175 10.39 1.31 31.10
N ASN A 176 9.49 1.74 30.20
CA ASN A 176 8.31 2.51 30.58
C ASN A 176 7.23 1.57 31.15
N GLU A 177 7.45 1.17 32.41
CA GLU A 177 6.75 0.15 33.18
C GLU A 177 5.22 0.23 33.05
N GLN A 178 4.65 1.44 32.99
CA GLN A 178 3.19 1.66 32.88
C GLN A 178 2.58 1.18 31.56
N LEU A 179 3.29 1.36 30.44
CA LEU A 179 2.78 1.00 29.11
C LEU A 179 2.77 -0.54 28.94
N ILE A 180 3.74 -1.19 29.57
CA ILE A 180 3.96 -2.63 29.56
C ILE A 180 3.02 -3.33 30.52
N GLU A 181 2.83 -2.78 31.71
CA GLU A 181 1.91 -3.32 32.70
C GLU A 181 0.47 -3.28 32.16
N ARG A 182 0.10 -2.19 31.47
CA ARG A 182 -1.17 -2.09 30.73
C ARG A 182 -1.25 -3.08 29.58
N ALA A 183 -0.20 -3.19 28.75
CA ALA A 183 -0.11 -4.17 27.66
C ALA A 183 -0.27 -5.61 28.15
N PHE A 184 0.37 -5.95 29.26
CA PHE A 184 0.39 -7.28 29.88
C PHE A 184 -0.94 -7.59 30.56
N LYS A 185 -1.55 -6.62 31.27
CA LYS A 185 -2.93 -6.72 31.76
C LYS A 185 -3.91 -6.94 30.61
N MET A 186 -3.80 -6.16 29.52
CA MET A 186 -4.66 -6.30 28.34
C MET A 186 -4.54 -7.69 27.71
N LYS A 187 -3.32 -8.22 27.55
CA LYS A 187 -3.09 -9.59 27.04
C LYS A 187 -3.68 -10.67 27.95
N ASN A 188 -3.54 -10.53 29.27
CA ASN A 188 -4.12 -11.48 30.22
C ASN A 188 -5.65 -11.40 30.26
N LEU A 189 -6.21 -10.19 30.13
CA LEU A 189 -7.65 -9.98 29.97
C LEU A 189 -8.16 -10.61 28.68
N LEU A 190 -7.50 -10.38 27.53
CA LEU A 190 -7.87 -10.98 26.25
C LEU A 190 -7.75 -12.53 26.25
N ARG A 191 -6.73 -13.09 26.92
CA ARG A 191 -6.62 -14.54 27.13
C ARG A 191 -7.75 -15.12 27.97
N ASN A 192 -8.24 -14.35 28.95
CA ASN A 192 -9.37 -14.76 29.80
C ASN A 192 -10.72 -14.52 29.12
N CYS A 193 -10.83 -13.49 28.27
CA CYS A 193 -12.01 -13.16 27.46
C CYS A 193 -12.19 -14.08 26.25
N ALA A 194 -11.16 -14.82 25.79
CA ALA A 194 -11.33 -15.86 24.76
C ALA A 194 -12.24 -17.03 25.20
N LYS A 195 -12.77 -17.01 26.44
CA LYS A 195 -13.87 -17.87 26.91
C LYS A 195 -15.27 -17.27 26.77
N PHE A 196 -15.41 -16.01 26.35
CA PHE A 196 -16.71 -15.36 26.16
C PHE A 196 -16.68 -14.49 24.91
N THR A 197 -17.45 -14.92 23.91
CA THR A 197 -17.89 -14.14 22.76
C THR A 197 -18.51 -12.81 23.21
N ASP A 198 -18.36 -11.81 22.33
CA ASP A 198 -19.00 -10.49 22.35
C ASP A 198 -18.61 -9.53 23.48
N ILE A 199 -17.72 -8.58 23.16
CA ILE A 199 -17.77 -7.26 23.82
C ILE A 199 -17.71 -6.16 22.76
N SER A 200 -18.88 -5.54 22.61
CA SER A 200 -19.18 -4.28 21.97
C SER A 200 -18.16 -3.17 22.30
N ILE A 201 -17.82 -2.40 21.28
CA ILE A 201 -17.13 -1.12 21.36
C ILE A 201 -17.87 -0.23 22.38
N ILE A 202 -17.26 -0.01 23.54
CA ILE A 202 -17.65 1.08 24.45
C ILE A 202 -16.67 2.22 24.18
N SER A 203 -17.24 3.32 23.72
CA SER A 203 -16.63 4.63 23.54
C SER A 203 -15.89 5.08 24.79
N CYS A 204 -14.60 5.37 24.63
CA CYS A 204 -13.88 6.29 25.50
C CYS A 204 -13.44 7.47 24.63
N ASP A 205 -14.39 8.36 24.40
CA ASP A 205 -14.07 9.76 24.10
C ASP A 205 -13.91 10.50 25.43
N ASP A 206 -12.97 11.45 25.42
CA ASP A 206 -12.73 12.56 26.37
C ASP A 206 -12.12 12.15 27.73
N GLU A 207 -11.03 12.70 28.27
CA GLU A 207 -10.42 14.05 28.30
C GLU A 207 -8.94 13.86 28.73
N GLU A 208 -7.96 14.75 28.67
CA GLU A 208 -7.63 15.99 27.97
C GLU A 208 -6.13 16.18 28.23
N ASP A 209 -5.45 16.89 27.34
CA ASP A 209 -4.08 17.36 27.53
C ASP A 209 -3.97 18.28 28.77
N SER A 210 -2.95 18.11 29.60
CA SER A 210 -2.33 19.23 30.33
C SER A 210 -0.97 18.82 30.92
N GLU A 211 0.06 19.41 30.30
CA GLU A 211 1.44 19.71 30.78
C GLU A 211 2.34 18.58 31.31
#